data_AF-A0A6B2YPE0-F1
#
_entry.id   AF-A0A6B2YPE0-F1
#
_cell.length_a   1.000
_cell.length_b   1.000
_cell.length_c   1.000
_cell.angle_alpha   90.00
_cell.angle_beta   90.00
_cell.angle_gamma   90.00
#
_symmetry.space_group_name_H-M   'P 1'
#
loop_
_entity.id
_entity.type
_entity.pdbx_description
1 polymer ?
#
loop_
_entity_poly.entity_id
_entity_poly.type
_entity_poly.pdbx_seq_one_letter_code
_entity_poly.pdbx_strand_id
1 'polypeptide(L)'
;MTQIEQSAAPGRGGDRPTAESPVIERMRELRSRWPSGDGVAVFNEAYLEVVERVGPGLGRGGFDDREAAVPLGVRCAERYLSAVETATAGGRPPQCWRPLLQYRRHPGVRPLQFALSGLQAHVGHDLVLAVVDACRTLGCAPPDLEGEFERVGDLLVLLEERIHDDLMPGPELLEIADPVTHLVSSWSLERAREAAWSAARVLWRLRGFPSLAEEFRQRTDAGAGLVGRFLLTPCR
;
A
#
# COMPACT_ATOMS: atom_id res chain seq x y z
N MET A 1 -11.94 69.87 -1.07
CA MET A 1 -12.93 69.49 -2.10
C MET A 1 -12.23 68.57 -3.08
N THR A 2 -12.33 67.25 -2.87
CA THR A 2 -13.05 66.30 -3.77
C THR A 2 -12.02 65.70 -4.75
N GLN A 3 -11.72 64.41 -4.92
CA GLN A 3 -12.42 63.11 -4.86
C GLN A 3 -11.30 62.02 -4.88
N ILE A 4 -11.29 61.01 -4.01
CA ILE A 4 -11.72 59.61 -4.26
C ILE A 4 -11.27 59.03 -5.60
N GLU A 5 -10.31 58.10 -5.56
CA GLU A 5 -10.37 56.82 -6.27
C GLU A 5 -9.44 55.80 -5.58
N GLN A 6 -10.01 55.04 -4.65
CA GLN A 6 -9.45 53.78 -4.17
C GLN A 6 -9.84 52.70 -5.18
N SER A 7 -8.88 52.26 -6.00
CA SER A 7 -9.05 51.08 -6.84
C SER A 7 -8.78 49.83 -6.00
N ALA A 8 -9.76 48.94 -6.01
CA ALA A 8 -9.88 47.72 -5.24
C ALA A 8 -8.67 46.77 -5.38
N ALA A 9 -8.24 46.20 -4.25
CA ALA A 9 -7.45 44.98 -4.22
C ALA A 9 -8.30 43.80 -4.70
N PRO A 10 -7.79 42.91 -5.57
CA PRO A 10 -8.46 41.65 -5.81
C PRO A 10 -8.17 40.72 -4.62
N GLY A 11 -9.16 40.60 -3.74
CA GLY A 11 -9.25 39.47 -2.83
C GLY A 11 -9.62 38.19 -3.56
N ARG A 12 -9.36 37.08 -2.85
CA ARG A 12 -9.79 35.70 -3.13
C ARG A 12 -8.91 34.91 -4.09
N GLY A 13 -7.74 34.50 -3.59
CA GLY A 13 -7.28 33.14 -3.86
C GLY A 13 -8.32 32.19 -3.31
N GLY A 14 -9.17 31.67 -4.19
CA GLY A 14 -10.20 30.71 -3.84
C GLY A 14 -9.54 29.52 -3.16
N ASP A 15 -9.97 29.25 -1.94
CA ASP A 15 -9.80 27.96 -1.29
C ASP A 15 -10.52 26.96 -2.19
N ARG A 16 -9.77 26.40 -3.15
CA ARG A 16 -10.27 25.33 -4.00
C ARG A 16 -10.52 24.19 -3.02
N PRO A 17 -11.75 23.65 -2.88
CA PRO A 17 -11.97 22.51 -2.01
C PRO A 17 -10.89 21.49 -2.39
N THR A 18 -10.05 21.13 -1.42
CA THR A 18 -8.97 20.16 -1.60
C THR A 18 -9.61 18.93 -2.21
N ALA A 19 -9.50 18.79 -3.54
CA ALA A 19 -10.03 17.65 -4.24
C ALA A 19 -9.40 16.44 -3.57
N GLU A 20 -10.23 15.62 -2.93
CA GLU A 20 -9.75 14.42 -2.25
C GLU A 20 -8.95 13.58 -3.24
N SER A 21 -7.87 12.95 -2.77
CA SER A 21 -7.06 12.09 -3.63
C SER A 21 -7.97 11.05 -4.32
N PRO A 22 -7.94 10.90 -5.66
CA PRO A 22 -8.76 9.92 -6.37
C PRO A 22 -8.62 8.49 -5.82
N VAL A 23 -7.46 8.18 -5.24
CA VAL A 23 -7.19 6.92 -4.55
C VAL A 23 -8.07 6.76 -3.30
N ILE A 24 -8.17 7.81 -2.47
CA ILE A 24 -8.98 7.80 -1.23
C ILE A 24 -10.45 7.59 -1.58
N GLU A 25 -10.96 8.33 -2.59
CA GLU A 25 -12.32 8.17 -3.07
C GLU A 25 -12.59 6.73 -3.53
N ARG A 26 -11.67 6.16 -4.31
CA ARG A 26 -11.79 4.79 -4.81
C ARG A 26 -11.75 3.74 -3.70
N MET A 27 -10.90 3.92 -2.69
CA MET A 27 -10.84 3.05 -1.51
C MET A 27 -12.15 3.08 -0.71
N ARG A 28 -12.76 4.26 -0.53
CA ARG A 28 -14.07 4.41 0.13
C ARG A 28 -15.18 3.76 -0.70
N GLU A 29 -15.16 3.97 -2.02
CA GLU A 29 -16.13 3.37 -2.93
C GLU A 29 -16.10 1.84 -2.85
N LEU A 30 -14.91 1.23 -2.95
CA LEU A 30 -14.76 -0.22 -2.84
C LEU A 30 -15.18 -0.74 -1.47
N ARG A 31 -14.83 -0.04 -0.39
CA ARG A 31 -15.20 -0.43 0.97
C ARG A 31 -16.71 -0.55 1.14
N SER A 32 -17.46 0.39 0.57
CA SER A 32 -18.93 0.44 0.66
C SER A 32 -19.63 -0.80 0.06
N ARG A 33 -18.92 -1.53 -0.80
CA ARG A 33 -19.43 -2.73 -1.50
C ARG A 33 -19.21 -4.03 -0.73
N TRP A 34 -18.42 -4.02 0.35
CA TRP A 34 -18.08 -5.25 1.10
C TRP A 34 -18.82 -5.34 2.44
N PRO A 35 -19.29 -6.55 2.81
CA PRO A 35 -19.91 -6.75 4.11
C PRO A 35 -18.91 -6.55 5.25
N SER A 36 -19.43 -6.29 6.45
CA SER A 36 -18.63 -6.29 7.68
C SER A 36 -17.93 -7.64 7.87
N GLY A 37 -16.65 -7.62 8.24
CA GLY A 37 -15.85 -8.84 8.47
C GLY A 37 -15.25 -9.47 7.21
N ASP A 38 -15.43 -8.86 6.03
CA ASP A 38 -14.66 -9.25 4.84
C ASP A 38 -13.19 -8.88 5.01
N GLY A 39 -12.27 -9.83 4.84
CA GLY A 39 -10.84 -9.63 5.06
C GLY A 39 -10.20 -8.56 4.17
N VAL A 40 -10.70 -8.38 2.95
CA VAL A 40 -10.23 -7.27 2.09
C VAL A 40 -10.68 -5.93 2.65
N ALA A 41 -11.89 -5.88 3.23
CA ALA A 41 -12.39 -4.67 3.87
C ALA A 41 -11.54 -4.30 5.10
N VAL A 42 -11.15 -5.29 5.92
CA VAL A 42 -10.28 -5.07 7.09
C VAL A 42 -8.96 -4.41 6.69
N PHE A 43 -8.26 -4.95 5.68
CA PHE A 43 -7.03 -4.34 5.18
C PHE A 43 -7.28 -2.94 4.59
N ASN A 44 -8.34 -2.79 3.79
CA ASN A 44 -8.67 -1.51 3.16
C ASN A 44 -8.95 -0.41 4.19
N GLU A 45 -9.65 -0.71 5.28
CA GLU A 45 -9.97 0.24 6.35
C GLU A 45 -8.70 0.74 7.04
N ALA A 46 -7.83 -0.19 7.47
CA ALA A 46 -6.56 0.16 8.10
C ALA A 46 -5.68 1.02 7.16
N TYR A 47 -5.62 0.64 5.88
CA TYR A 47 -4.83 1.38 4.89
C TYR A 47 -5.43 2.76 4.57
N LEU A 48 -6.76 2.85 4.41
CA LEU A 48 -7.46 4.09 4.12
C LEU A 48 -7.20 5.12 5.22
N GLU A 49 -7.29 4.72 6.48
CA GLU A 49 -7.10 5.63 7.60
C GLU A 49 -5.69 6.23 7.62
N VAL A 50 -4.66 5.42 7.36
CA VAL A 50 -3.27 5.90 7.30
C VAL A 50 -3.07 6.82 6.11
N VAL A 51 -3.61 6.47 4.94
CA VAL A 51 -3.53 7.32 3.73
C VAL A 51 -4.28 8.63 3.92
N GLU A 52 -5.41 8.65 4.62
CA GLU A 52 -6.15 9.87 4.96
C GLU A 52 -5.38 10.76 5.94
N ARG A 53 -4.75 10.15 6.95
CA ARG A 53 -3.94 10.86 7.97
C ARG A 53 -2.68 11.48 7.36
N VAL A 54 -2.04 10.78 6.42
CA VAL A 54 -0.78 11.20 5.79
C VAL A 54 -1.00 11.92 4.44
N GLY A 55 -2.22 11.86 3.90
CA GLY A 55 -2.62 12.42 2.60
C GLY A 55 -2.17 13.87 2.32
N PRO A 56 -2.25 14.80 3.29
CA PRO A 56 -1.73 16.16 3.12
C PRO A 56 -0.21 16.24 2.88
N GLY A 57 0.55 15.20 3.26
CA GLY A 57 2.01 15.08 3.09
C GLY A 57 2.44 14.22 1.89
N LEU A 58 1.58 13.36 1.36
CA LEU A 58 1.88 12.54 0.18
C LEU A 58 2.13 13.38 -1.09
N GLY A 59 1.63 14.61 -1.15
CA GLY A 59 1.88 15.57 -2.23
C GLY A 59 3.04 16.54 -2.01
N ARG A 60 3.75 16.48 -0.87
CA ARG A 60 4.86 17.40 -0.53
C ARG A 60 6.18 16.64 -0.38
N GLY A 61 6.62 16.03 -1.48
CA GLY A 61 7.88 15.34 -1.58
C GLY A 61 8.91 16.11 -2.40
N GLY A 62 10.00 16.54 -1.77
CA GLY A 62 11.06 17.30 -2.42
C GLY A 62 11.72 16.56 -3.58
N PHE A 63 11.49 17.09 -4.78
CA PHE A 63 12.40 17.25 -5.91
C PHE A 63 11.78 18.38 -6.74
N ASP A 64 12.28 19.60 -6.59
CA ASP A 64 11.69 20.86 -7.12
C ASP A 64 11.51 20.92 -8.66
N ASP A 65 11.94 19.89 -9.41
CA ASP A 65 11.76 19.81 -10.87
C ASP A 65 10.83 18.66 -11.34
N ARG A 66 10.22 17.89 -10.43
CA ARG A 66 9.35 16.73 -10.75
C ARG A 66 7.95 16.83 -10.13
N GLU A 67 7.36 18.02 -10.10
CA GLU A 67 5.98 18.25 -9.61
C GLU A 67 4.91 17.34 -10.25
N ALA A 68 5.20 16.69 -11.39
CA ALA A 68 4.29 15.76 -12.06
C ALA A 68 4.49 14.26 -11.68
N ALA A 69 5.47 13.92 -10.84
CA ALA A 69 5.75 12.53 -10.48
C ALA A 69 4.69 11.97 -9.52
N VAL A 70 3.97 10.93 -9.95
CA VAL A 70 3.06 10.21 -9.05
C VAL A 70 3.87 9.55 -7.92
N PRO A 71 3.60 9.88 -6.64
CA PRO A 71 4.32 9.33 -5.50
C PRO A 71 4.26 7.80 -5.44
N LEU A 72 5.32 7.15 -4.96
CA LEU A 72 5.40 5.70 -4.78
C LEU A 72 4.22 5.16 -3.95
N GLY A 73 3.80 5.87 -2.90
CA GLY A 73 2.63 5.48 -2.10
C GLY A 73 1.33 5.42 -2.91
N VAL A 74 1.11 6.40 -3.81
CA VAL A 74 -0.05 6.43 -4.71
C VAL A 74 0.02 5.27 -5.71
N ARG A 75 1.19 5.02 -6.32
CA ARG A 75 1.40 3.88 -7.24
C ARG A 75 1.15 2.54 -6.58
N CYS A 76 1.53 2.39 -5.31
CA CYS A 76 1.23 1.18 -4.55
C CYS A 76 -0.28 1.03 -4.33
N ALA A 77 -0.95 2.10 -3.90
CA ALA A 77 -2.40 2.07 -3.70
C ALA A 77 -3.17 1.71 -4.98
N GLU A 78 -2.80 2.29 -6.12
CA GLU A 78 -3.39 1.99 -7.43
C GLU A 78 -3.23 0.50 -7.80
N ARG A 79 -2.09 -0.13 -7.48
CA ARG A 79 -1.88 -1.56 -7.73
C ARG A 79 -2.78 -2.45 -6.89
N TYR A 80 -2.89 -2.13 -5.61
CA TYR A 80 -3.83 -2.81 -4.72
C TYR A 80 -5.26 -2.72 -5.26
N LEU A 81 -5.71 -1.51 -5.60
CA LEU A 81 -7.05 -1.27 -6.14
C LEU A 81 -7.28 -2.05 -7.44
N SER A 82 -6.30 -2.02 -8.36
CA SER A 82 -6.35 -2.78 -9.62
C SER A 82 -6.44 -4.29 -9.39
N ALA A 83 -5.73 -4.84 -8.40
CA ALA A 83 -5.80 -6.26 -8.06
C ALA A 83 -7.21 -6.64 -7.56
N VAL A 84 -7.81 -5.80 -6.72
CA VAL A 84 -9.16 -6.00 -6.20
C VAL A 84 -10.22 -5.91 -7.30
N GLU A 85 -10.10 -4.93 -8.19
CA GLU A 85 -11.00 -4.75 -9.34
C GLU A 85 -10.89 -5.92 -10.32
N THR A 86 -9.66 -6.36 -10.62
CA THR A 86 -9.41 -7.53 -11.47
C THR A 86 -10.13 -8.76 -10.92
N ALA A 87 -10.03 -9.00 -9.62
CA ALA A 87 -10.72 -10.11 -8.98
C ALA A 87 -12.25 -9.95 -9.01
N THR A 88 -12.75 -8.74 -8.80
CA THR A 88 -14.19 -8.42 -8.84
C THR A 88 -14.78 -8.64 -10.23
N ALA A 89 -14.00 -8.37 -11.28
CA ALA A 89 -14.37 -8.62 -12.68
C ALA A 89 -14.23 -10.11 -13.11
N GLY A 90 -13.89 -11.02 -12.19
CA GLY A 90 -13.68 -12.45 -12.50
C GLY A 90 -12.32 -12.76 -13.15
N GLY A 91 -11.42 -11.78 -13.20
CA GLY A 91 -10.07 -11.93 -13.72
C GLY A 91 -9.12 -12.63 -12.75
N ARG A 92 -7.85 -12.73 -13.16
CA ARG A 92 -6.78 -13.32 -12.35
C ARG A 92 -5.87 -12.21 -11.80
N PRO A 93 -6.04 -11.79 -10.53
CA PRO A 93 -5.17 -10.79 -9.92
C PRO A 93 -3.73 -11.31 -9.76
N PRO A 94 -2.76 -10.44 -9.42
CA PRO A 94 -1.40 -10.84 -9.03
C PRO A 94 -1.42 -11.92 -7.95
N GLN A 95 -0.48 -12.85 -8.01
CA GLN A 95 -0.43 -13.99 -7.09
C GLN A 95 -0.25 -13.56 -5.63
N CYS A 96 0.38 -12.43 -5.36
CA CYS A 96 0.54 -11.86 -4.02
C CYS A 96 -0.80 -11.52 -3.36
N TRP A 97 -1.80 -11.09 -4.13
CA TRP A 97 -3.13 -10.69 -3.64
C TRP A 97 -4.13 -11.84 -3.60
N ARG A 98 -3.91 -12.91 -4.39
CA ARG A 98 -4.82 -14.06 -4.44
C ARG A 98 -5.15 -14.69 -3.08
N PRO A 99 -4.20 -14.89 -2.14
CA PRO A 99 -4.49 -15.50 -0.85
C PRO A 99 -5.53 -14.71 -0.08
N LEU A 100 -5.31 -13.39 0.10
CA LEU A 100 -6.26 -12.53 0.81
C LEU A 100 -7.64 -12.58 0.13
N LEU A 101 -7.67 -12.46 -1.20
CA LEU A 101 -8.92 -12.48 -1.97
C LEU A 101 -9.67 -13.82 -1.89
N GLN A 102 -8.96 -14.94 -1.79
CA GLN A 102 -9.55 -16.28 -1.67
C GLN A 102 -10.05 -16.56 -0.25
N TYR A 103 -9.29 -16.16 0.77
CA TYR A 103 -9.60 -16.42 2.17
C TYR A 103 -10.46 -15.32 2.82
N ARG A 104 -10.81 -14.24 2.11
CA ARG A 104 -11.49 -13.03 2.62
C ARG A 104 -12.77 -13.23 3.45
N ARG A 105 -13.37 -14.44 3.47
CA ARG A 105 -14.54 -14.78 4.29
C ARG A 105 -14.34 -16.06 5.10
N HIS A 106 -13.10 -16.54 5.20
CA HIS A 106 -12.80 -17.81 5.85
C HIS A 106 -13.02 -17.69 7.36
N PRO A 107 -13.91 -18.52 7.95
CA PRO A 107 -14.30 -18.37 9.35
C PRO A 107 -13.17 -18.74 10.32
N GLY A 108 -12.10 -19.39 9.88
CA GLY A 108 -10.94 -19.69 10.71
C GLY A 108 -9.81 -18.65 10.69
N VAL A 109 -9.94 -17.58 9.90
CA VAL A 109 -8.92 -16.53 9.77
C VAL A 109 -9.37 -15.27 10.51
N ARG A 110 -8.45 -14.64 11.25
CA ARG A 110 -8.74 -13.46 12.07
C ARG A 110 -8.50 -12.14 11.32
N PRO A 111 -9.15 -11.02 11.70
CA PRO A 111 -8.94 -9.70 11.09
C PRO A 111 -7.46 -9.30 10.95
N LEU A 112 -6.68 -9.49 12.00
CA LEU A 112 -5.23 -9.22 11.99
C LEU A 112 -4.48 -9.95 10.87
N GLN A 113 -4.79 -11.23 10.65
CA GLN A 113 -4.16 -12.04 9.60
C GLN A 113 -4.50 -11.52 8.20
N PHE A 114 -5.73 -11.06 8.00
CA PHE A 114 -6.13 -10.42 6.73
C PHE A 114 -5.35 -9.13 6.49
N ALA A 115 -5.22 -8.29 7.52
CA ALA A 115 -4.49 -7.04 7.43
C ALA A 115 -3.00 -7.26 7.13
N LEU A 116 -2.34 -8.15 7.87
CA LEU A 116 -0.93 -8.51 7.64
C LEU A 116 -0.72 -9.17 6.26
N SER A 117 -1.64 -10.02 5.81
CA SER A 117 -1.55 -10.59 4.45
C SER A 117 -1.67 -9.51 3.38
N GLY A 118 -2.50 -8.48 3.58
CA GLY A 118 -2.60 -7.35 2.66
C GLY A 118 -1.33 -6.51 2.67
N LEU A 119 -0.80 -6.19 3.85
CA LEU A 119 0.46 -5.47 4.02
C LEU A 119 1.63 -6.21 3.35
N GLN A 120 1.71 -7.53 3.53
CA GLN A 120 2.70 -8.38 2.87
C GLN A 120 2.61 -8.35 1.35
N ALA A 121 1.40 -8.42 0.78
CA ALA A 121 1.22 -8.33 -0.68
C ALA A 121 1.64 -6.96 -1.21
N HIS A 122 1.30 -5.90 -0.47
CA HIS A 122 1.62 -4.53 -0.80
C HIS A 122 3.13 -4.26 -0.80
N VAL A 123 3.82 -4.64 0.29
CA VAL A 123 5.28 -4.45 0.42
C VAL A 123 6.04 -5.41 -0.49
N GLY A 124 5.69 -6.70 -0.46
CA GLY A 124 6.44 -7.75 -1.13
C GLY A 124 6.32 -7.76 -2.66
N HIS A 125 5.37 -7.01 -3.24
CA HIS A 125 5.17 -6.99 -4.69
C HIS A 125 4.83 -5.59 -5.22
N ASP A 126 3.82 -4.91 -4.66
CA ASP A 126 3.36 -3.65 -5.25
C ASP A 126 4.42 -2.54 -5.15
N LEU A 127 5.10 -2.45 -4.00
CA LEU A 127 6.20 -1.52 -3.78
C LEU A 127 7.38 -1.78 -4.72
N VAL A 128 7.71 -3.05 -4.97
CA VAL A 128 8.76 -3.45 -5.92
C VAL A 128 8.46 -2.89 -7.31
N LEU A 129 7.22 -3.10 -7.78
CA LEU A 129 6.78 -2.62 -9.08
C LEU A 129 6.58 -1.10 -9.14
N ALA A 130 6.20 -0.47 -8.03
CA ALA A 130 6.07 0.97 -7.93
C ALA A 130 7.42 1.66 -8.13
N VAL A 131 8.48 1.18 -7.47
CA VAL A 131 9.85 1.70 -7.63
C VAL A 131 10.33 1.56 -9.07
N VAL A 132 10.17 0.38 -9.67
CA VAL A 132 10.62 0.16 -11.06
C VAL A 132 9.87 1.06 -12.04
N ASP A 133 8.56 1.21 -11.90
CA ASP A 133 7.78 2.05 -12.81
C ASP A 133 8.01 3.55 -12.58
N ALA A 134 8.25 3.97 -11.34
CA ALA A 134 8.69 5.33 -11.06
C ALA A 134 10.04 5.62 -11.74
N CYS A 135 11.04 4.74 -11.59
CA CYS A 135 12.33 4.86 -12.29
C CYS A 135 12.16 4.98 -13.82
N ARG A 136 11.28 4.17 -14.42
CA ARG A 136 10.98 4.26 -15.86
C ARG A 136 10.36 5.61 -16.24
N THR A 137 9.35 6.03 -15.48
CA THR A 137 8.62 7.29 -15.74
C THR A 137 9.54 8.50 -15.63
N LEU A 138 10.45 8.46 -14.65
CA LEU A 138 11.30 9.57 -14.28
C LEU A 138 12.67 9.57 -15.01
N GLY A 139 13.01 8.49 -15.69
CA GLY A 139 14.31 8.34 -16.34
C GLY A 139 15.48 8.25 -15.35
N CYS A 140 15.25 7.71 -14.15
CA CYS A 140 16.28 7.56 -13.11
C CYS A 140 16.48 6.10 -12.69
N ALA A 141 17.43 5.86 -11.80
CA ALA A 141 17.69 4.54 -11.22
C ALA A 141 17.15 4.45 -9.78
N PRO A 142 16.98 3.23 -9.23
CA PRO A 142 16.47 3.05 -7.87
C PRO A 142 17.20 3.87 -6.78
N PRO A 143 18.54 4.00 -6.76
CA PRO A 143 19.22 4.84 -5.76
C PRO A 143 18.71 6.29 -5.72
N ASP A 144 18.26 6.83 -6.85
CA ASP A 144 17.72 8.19 -6.93
C ASP A 144 16.34 8.32 -6.25
N LEU A 145 15.67 7.20 -5.97
CA LEU A 145 14.37 7.12 -5.29
C LEU A 145 14.47 6.71 -3.82
N GLU A 146 15.67 6.58 -3.24
CA GLU A 146 15.86 6.11 -1.85
C GLU A 146 15.08 6.97 -0.84
N GLY A 147 15.15 8.30 -0.96
CA GLY A 147 14.41 9.20 -0.07
C GLY A 147 12.88 9.14 -0.24
N GLU A 148 12.37 8.70 -1.39
CA GLU A 148 10.93 8.45 -1.57
C GLU A 148 10.52 7.08 -1.04
N PHE A 149 11.39 6.08 -1.21
CA PHE A 149 11.23 4.75 -0.64
C PHE A 149 11.17 4.80 0.88
N GLU A 150 12.03 5.59 1.53
CA GLU A 150 12.00 5.80 2.98
C GLU A 150 10.69 6.46 3.44
N ARG A 151 10.19 7.46 2.72
CA ARG A 151 8.90 8.11 3.04
C ARG A 151 7.71 7.16 2.94
N VAL A 152 7.68 6.29 1.92
CA VAL A 152 6.68 5.21 1.86
C VAL A 152 6.89 4.23 3.01
N GLY A 153 8.14 3.99 3.36
CA GLY A 153 8.53 3.25 4.53
C GLY A 153 7.88 3.72 5.83
N ASP A 154 7.96 5.01 6.11
CA ASP A 154 7.34 5.62 7.30
C ASP A 154 5.81 5.42 7.29
N LEU A 155 5.18 5.55 6.11
CA LEU A 155 3.75 5.27 5.95
C LEU A 155 3.42 3.81 6.27
N LEU A 156 4.23 2.86 5.81
CA LEU A 156 4.03 1.44 6.07
C LEU A 156 4.20 1.10 7.56
N VAL A 157 5.11 1.77 8.26
CA VAL A 157 5.28 1.63 9.72
C VAL A 157 4.01 2.08 10.44
N LEU A 158 3.47 3.25 10.09
CA LEU A 158 2.20 3.73 10.65
C LEU A 158 1.04 2.75 10.38
N LEU A 159 1.05 2.09 9.22
CA LEU A 159 0.07 1.06 8.89
C LEU A 159 0.24 -0.21 9.72
N GLU A 160 1.47 -0.68 9.91
CA GLU A 160 1.75 -1.81 10.79
C GLU A 160 1.32 -1.50 12.23
N GLU A 161 1.75 -0.37 12.80
CA GLU A 161 1.34 0.10 14.13
C GLU A 161 -0.19 0.10 14.26
N ARG A 162 -0.90 0.64 13.26
CA ARG A 162 -2.36 0.68 13.27
C ARG A 162 -3.00 -0.70 13.27
N ILE A 163 -2.47 -1.60 12.44
CA ILE A 163 -2.92 -3.00 12.37
C ILE A 163 -2.72 -3.68 13.72
N HIS A 164 -1.59 -3.44 14.37
CA HIS A 164 -1.32 -3.98 15.69
C HIS A 164 -2.26 -3.40 16.75
N ASP A 165 -2.41 -2.08 16.82
CA ASP A 165 -3.22 -1.41 17.85
C ASP A 165 -4.71 -1.77 17.77
N ASP A 166 -5.27 -1.84 16.56
CA ASP A 166 -6.71 -2.02 16.39
C ASP A 166 -7.13 -3.49 16.33
N LEU A 167 -6.25 -4.38 15.88
CA LEU A 167 -6.61 -5.76 15.53
C LEU A 167 -5.92 -6.81 16.39
N MET A 168 -4.92 -6.45 17.20
CA MET A 168 -4.38 -7.40 18.18
C MET A 168 -5.44 -7.70 19.24
N PRO A 169 -5.77 -8.99 19.48
CA PRO A 169 -6.50 -9.35 20.69
C PRO A 169 -5.79 -8.81 21.93
N GLY A 170 -6.58 -8.28 22.88
CA GLY A 170 -6.06 -7.79 24.15
C GLY A 170 -5.38 -8.92 24.97
N PRO A 171 -4.56 -8.55 25.97
CA PRO A 171 -3.77 -9.52 26.75
C PRO A 171 -4.61 -10.59 27.45
N GLU A 172 -5.88 -10.31 27.74
CA GLU A 172 -6.83 -11.27 28.33
C GLU A 172 -7.23 -12.42 27.39
N LEU A 173 -7.02 -12.25 26.08
CA LEU A 173 -7.31 -13.24 25.03
C LEU A 173 -6.05 -13.91 24.47
N LEU A 174 -4.87 -13.52 24.94
CA LEU A 174 -3.58 -13.99 24.45
C LEU A 174 -2.88 -14.86 25.49
N GLU A 175 -2.86 -16.16 25.25
CA GLU A 175 -1.87 -17.03 25.90
C GLU A 175 -0.52 -16.89 25.18
N ILE A 176 0.59 -17.05 25.91
CA ILE A 176 1.97 -16.95 25.40
C ILE A 176 2.23 -17.95 24.23
N ALA A 177 1.36 -18.95 24.05
CA ALA A 177 1.38 -19.95 22.98
C ALA A 177 0.29 -19.77 21.89
N ASP A 178 -0.43 -18.63 21.86
CA ASP A 178 -1.44 -18.40 20.81
C ASP A 178 -0.77 -18.40 19.42
N PRO A 179 -1.18 -19.29 18.49
CA PRO A 179 -0.57 -19.38 17.16
C PRO A 179 -0.55 -18.06 16.40
N VAL A 180 -1.51 -17.17 16.67
CA VAL A 180 -1.58 -15.84 16.06
C VAL A 180 -0.47 -14.95 16.59
N THR A 181 -0.21 -14.92 17.91
CA THR A 181 0.91 -14.18 18.49
C THR A 181 2.25 -14.62 17.91
N HIS A 182 2.47 -15.93 17.81
CA HIS A 182 3.69 -16.46 17.21
C HIS A 182 3.83 -16.08 15.73
N LEU A 183 2.76 -16.21 14.95
CA LEU A 183 2.75 -15.86 13.52
C LEU A 183 3.07 -14.38 13.30
N VAL A 184 2.46 -13.51 14.09
CA VAL A 184 2.65 -12.05 14.04
C VAL A 184 4.09 -11.70 14.41
N SER A 185 4.61 -12.26 15.51
CA SER A 185 6.00 -12.03 15.94
C SER A 185 7.05 -12.51 14.94
N SER A 186 6.70 -13.46 14.06
CA SER A 186 7.62 -14.03 13.07
C SER A 186 7.67 -13.24 11.76
N TRP A 187 6.71 -12.35 11.53
CA TRP A 187 6.70 -11.46 10.37
C TRP A 187 7.31 -10.10 10.74
N SER A 188 8.02 -9.48 9.80
CA SER A 188 8.73 -8.21 10.03
C SER A 188 8.59 -7.32 8.80
N LEU A 189 7.98 -6.15 8.99
CA LEU A 189 7.88 -5.13 7.94
C LEU A 189 9.25 -4.67 7.45
N GLU A 190 10.20 -4.45 8.36
CA GLU A 190 11.57 -4.04 8.03
C GLU A 190 12.20 -5.04 7.04
N ARG A 191 12.18 -6.34 7.37
CA ARG A 191 12.72 -7.40 6.50
C ARG A 191 11.99 -7.45 5.16
N ALA A 192 10.67 -7.28 5.15
CA ALA A 192 9.88 -7.25 3.93
C ALA A 192 10.27 -6.05 3.03
N ARG A 193 10.49 -4.87 3.63
CA ARG A 193 10.96 -3.66 2.91
C ARG A 193 12.36 -3.84 2.35
N GLU A 194 13.31 -4.34 3.12
CA GLU A 194 14.68 -4.59 2.65
C GLU A 194 14.69 -5.56 1.45
N ALA A 195 13.86 -6.61 1.51
CA ALA A 195 13.68 -7.54 0.42
C ALA A 195 13.04 -6.86 -0.80
N ALA A 196 12.03 -6.00 -0.61
CA ALA A 196 11.39 -5.25 -1.67
C ALA A 196 12.37 -4.29 -2.37
N TRP A 197 13.20 -3.57 -1.60
CA TRP A 197 14.23 -2.69 -2.15
C TRP A 197 15.25 -3.46 -2.99
N SER A 198 15.72 -4.58 -2.46
CA SER A 198 16.65 -5.47 -3.16
C SER A 198 16.04 -6.02 -4.45
N ALA A 199 14.78 -6.48 -4.40
CA ALA A 199 14.06 -6.97 -5.56
C ALA A 199 13.85 -5.88 -6.63
N ALA A 200 13.53 -4.65 -6.23
CA ALA A 200 13.35 -3.53 -7.16
C ALA A 200 14.67 -3.21 -7.89
N ARG A 201 15.80 -3.21 -7.18
CA ARG A 201 17.13 -3.00 -7.75
C ARG A 201 17.53 -4.10 -8.73
N VAL A 202 17.24 -5.37 -8.40
CA VAL A 202 17.49 -6.50 -9.29
C VAL A 202 16.61 -6.41 -10.53
N LEU A 203 15.30 -6.23 -10.37
CA LEU A 203 14.35 -6.12 -11.47
C LEU A 203 14.70 -4.94 -12.40
N TRP A 204 15.13 -3.80 -11.84
CA TRP A 204 15.63 -2.68 -12.62
C TRP A 204 16.87 -3.03 -13.44
N ARG A 205 17.85 -3.74 -12.87
CA ARG A 205 19.06 -4.17 -13.61
C ARG A 205 18.71 -5.15 -14.73
N LEU A 206 17.72 -6.01 -14.52
CA LEU A 206 17.24 -6.96 -15.52
C LEU A 206 16.45 -6.33 -16.66
N ARG A 207 16.17 -5.01 -16.66
CA ARG A 207 15.39 -4.33 -17.71
C ARG A 207 15.94 -4.50 -19.14
N GLY A 208 17.24 -4.75 -19.28
CA GLY A 208 17.88 -5.06 -20.57
C GLY A 208 17.66 -6.51 -21.06
N PHE A 209 17.07 -7.36 -20.23
CA PHE A 209 16.83 -8.78 -20.47
C PHE A 209 15.36 -9.13 -20.18
N PRO A 210 14.42 -8.82 -21.10
CA PRO A 210 12.98 -8.85 -20.81
C PRO A 210 12.46 -10.21 -20.30
N SER A 211 12.97 -11.32 -20.80
CA SER A 211 12.57 -12.67 -20.34
C SER A 211 12.97 -12.92 -18.89
N LEU A 212 14.20 -12.55 -18.49
CA LEU A 212 14.70 -12.69 -17.13
C LEU A 212 14.00 -11.73 -16.17
N ALA A 213 13.72 -10.50 -16.61
CA ALA A 213 12.95 -9.54 -15.82
C ALA A 213 11.53 -10.07 -15.54
N GLU A 214 10.88 -10.65 -16.54
CA GLU A 214 9.55 -11.23 -16.40
C GLU A 214 9.54 -12.44 -15.47
N GLU A 215 10.51 -13.36 -15.63
CA GLU A 215 10.64 -14.50 -14.72
C GLU A 215 10.85 -14.03 -13.28
N PHE A 216 11.78 -13.10 -13.04
CA PHE A 216 12.05 -12.56 -11.72
C PHE A 216 10.79 -11.91 -11.12
N ARG A 217 10.07 -11.10 -11.90
CA ARG A 217 8.81 -10.48 -11.50
C ARG A 217 7.77 -11.52 -11.06
N GLN A 218 7.59 -12.59 -11.84
CA GLN A 218 6.67 -13.67 -11.51
C GLN A 218 7.08 -14.42 -10.24
N ARG A 219 8.38 -14.61 -10.00
CA ARG A 219 8.90 -15.25 -8.78
C ARG A 219 8.71 -14.36 -7.55
N THR A 220 8.92 -13.04 -7.67
CA THR A 220 8.62 -12.07 -6.61
C THR A 220 7.13 -12.09 -6.27
N ASP A 221 6.25 -12.05 -7.27
CA ASP A 221 4.79 -12.13 -7.09
C ASP A 221 4.37 -13.44 -6.39
N ALA A 222 4.83 -14.59 -6.89
CA ALA A 222 4.53 -15.89 -6.31
C ALA A 222 5.08 -16.07 -4.89
N GLY A 223 6.28 -15.56 -4.62
CA GLY A 223 6.92 -15.59 -3.31
C GLY A 223 6.17 -14.76 -2.27
N ALA A 224 5.80 -13.52 -2.63
CA ALA A 224 4.96 -12.67 -1.78
C ALA A 224 3.61 -13.36 -1.48
N GLY A 225 3.00 -13.99 -2.49
CA GLY A 225 1.75 -14.75 -2.31
C GLY A 225 1.90 -16.01 -1.46
N LEU A 226 3.08 -16.64 -1.44
CA LEU A 226 3.34 -17.78 -0.55
C LEU A 226 3.37 -17.33 0.92
N VAL A 227 4.05 -16.23 1.22
CA VAL A 227 4.05 -15.66 2.58
C VAL A 227 2.63 -15.25 2.99
N GLY A 228 1.87 -14.61 2.10
CA GLY A 228 0.47 -14.27 2.35
C GLY A 228 -0.39 -15.50 2.69
N ARG A 229 -0.17 -16.65 2.03
CA ARG A 229 -0.86 -17.91 2.39
C ARG A 229 -0.51 -18.39 3.80
N PHE A 230 0.75 -18.29 4.22
CA PHE A 230 1.14 -18.68 5.58
C PHE A 230 0.54 -17.74 6.64
N LEU A 231 0.50 -16.44 6.36
CA LEU A 231 -0.15 -15.46 7.24
C LEU A 231 -1.65 -15.74 7.43
N LEU A 232 -2.30 -16.37 6.44
CA LEU A 232 -3.71 -16.73 6.47
C LEU A 232 -3.98 -18.15 6.97
N THR A 233 -3.00 -18.80 7.62
CA THR A 233 -3.20 -20.11 8.24
C THR A 233 -4.35 -20.04 9.26
N PRO A 234 -5.43 -20.82 9.12
CA PRO A 234 -6.53 -20.78 10.08
C PRO A 234 -6.06 -21.15 11.49
N CYS A 235 -6.44 -20.33 12.48
CA CYS A 235 -6.04 -20.49 13.90
C CYS A 235 -7.27 -20.63 14.82
N ARG A 236 -8.35 -21.24 14.32
CA ARG A 236 -9.54 -21.62 15.08
C ARG A 236 -9.71 -23.12 15.07
#